data_AF-A0A9N7UID3-F1
#
_entry.id   AF-A0A9N7UID3-F1
#
_cell.length_a   1.000
_cell.length_b   1.000
_cell.length_c   1.000
_cell.angle_alpha   90.00
_cell.angle_beta   90.00
_cell.angle_gamma   90.00
#
_symmetry.space_group_name_H-M   'P 1'
#
loop_
_entity.id
_entity.type
_entity.pdbx_description
1 polymer ?
#
loop_
_entity_poly.entity_id
_entity_poly.type
_entity_poly.pdbx_seq_one_letter_code
_entity_poly.pdbx_strand_id
1 'polypeptide(L)'
;MCVCAKRESPPPVTSPAQLSVQAARLFVMKKRAKRLREEDESLCCCEYVNRHGERSHVAACCCDCEDLDDICDKFLKRESQKPESLSQVSAVVTDRIRVPWLWGGARKVELSIIPPLVLLPFLLHLAALHFLIGIVVLTALPVLVLWYYYVTHRKKGRTLFFLSLALFSLAYTYYMFVTEVYPRGDISPVQLSVVTLGVILTLVALVHTKREPGVVLPKPDDIHSTVTYYSPLADRDPAANGGRQDVTMTVPNRTGSREQSGMEAKESSQRNWCPVCRAVQPPRAGHCRICGVCVLRLDHHCVWINSCVGQANHRSFLLLLVLFLSTSVYGISLVLRSVCPTQPLLTSLLYCPGVYDQYSAALGFTCAWYSSIVTAGLLHLLVAQVINVSHNVTEREARGARRDRTARSACWGLVVDTGVYSRGFSGNWAEFMAMGDKRSPTDRPDLVALVGADKLEERESE
;
A
#
# COMPACT_ATOMS: atom_id res chain seq x y z
N MET A 1 71.13 5.20 41.30
CA MET A 1 69.91 4.68 41.95
C MET A 1 68.74 4.85 41.00
N CYS A 2 68.06 3.75 40.70
CA CYS A 2 66.96 3.60 39.73
C CYS A 2 65.71 4.43 40.07
N VAL A 3 65.01 4.95 39.05
CA VAL A 3 63.54 5.04 39.04
C VAL A 3 63.03 4.78 37.61
N CYS A 4 61.99 3.96 37.53
CA CYS A 4 61.46 3.25 36.36
C CYS A 4 60.83 4.09 35.24
N ALA A 5 60.96 3.54 34.03
CA ALA A 5 60.17 3.85 32.84
C ALA A 5 58.68 3.48 33.01
N LYS A 6 57.79 4.34 32.52
CA LYS A 6 56.39 4.02 32.24
C LYS A 6 56.18 4.17 30.73
N ARG A 7 56.03 3.05 30.03
CA ARG A 7 55.63 3.02 28.60
C ARG A 7 54.18 3.45 28.51
N GLU A 8 53.89 4.51 27.77
CA GLU A 8 52.55 4.79 27.26
C GLU A 8 52.29 3.86 26.06
N SER A 9 51.17 3.14 26.11
CA SER A 9 50.64 2.32 25.03
C SER A 9 50.06 3.20 23.91
N PRO A 10 50.18 2.81 22.62
CA PRO A 10 49.54 3.55 21.53
C PRO A 10 48.01 3.46 21.63
N PRO A 11 47.27 4.45 21.10
CA PRO A 11 45.80 4.42 21.14
C PRO A 11 45.26 3.22 20.35
N PRO A 12 44.13 2.63 20.77
CA PRO A 12 43.56 1.48 20.09
C PRO A 12 43.11 1.86 18.68
N VAL A 13 43.53 1.05 17.70
CA VAL A 13 43.09 1.11 16.31
C VAL A 13 41.58 0.88 16.26
N THR A 14 40.82 1.92 15.90
CA THR A 14 39.38 1.85 15.72
C THR A 14 39.05 0.92 14.54
N SER A 15 38.18 -0.06 14.77
CA SER A 15 37.83 -1.03 13.72
C SER A 15 37.00 -0.37 12.60
N PRO A 16 37.04 -0.88 11.35
CA PRO A 16 36.23 -0.37 10.23
C PRO A 16 34.72 -0.34 10.52
N ALA A 17 34.26 -1.20 11.45
CA ALA A 17 32.88 -1.25 11.91
C ALA A 17 32.49 -0.04 12.79
N GLN A 18 33.42 0.51 13.58
CA GLN A 18 33.16 1.73 14.36
C GLN A 18 33.10 2.98 13.48
N LEU A 19 33.94 3.06 12.44
CA LEU A 19 33.90 4.11 11.42
C LEU A 19 32.59 4.12 10.63
N SER A 20 32.00 2.96 10.32
CA SER A 20 30.73 2.87 9.58
C SER A 20 29.51 3.25 10.44
N VAL A 21 29.52 2.92 11.74
CA VAL A 21 28.49 3.33 12.69
C VAL A 21 28.56 4.84 12.98
N GLN A 22 29.77 5.39 13.07
CA GLN A 22 29.99 6.84 13.26
C GLN A 22 29.60 7.63 12.01
N ALA A 23 29.88 7.11 10.81
CA ALA A 23 29.40 7.67 9.54
C ALA A 23 27.87 7.59 9.39
N ALA A 24 27.24 6.49 9.82
CA ALA A 24 25.78 6.35 9.84
C ALA A 24 25.13 7.32 10.83
N ARG A 25 25.73 7.53 12.01
CA ARG A 25 25.29 8.55 12.99
C ARG A 25 25.45 9.96 12.45
N LEU A 26 26.57 10.29 11.81
CA LEU A 26 26.79 11.58 11.13
C LEU A 26 25.79 11.80 9.97
N PHE A 27 25.44 10.76 9.22
CA PHE A 27 24.43 10.82 8.16
C PHE A 27 23.03 11.06 8.73
N VAL A 28 22.68 10.37 9.82
CA VAL A 28 21.39 10.56 10.52
C VAL A 28 21.32 11.94 11.17
N MET A 29 22.39 12.43 11.80
CA MET A 29 22.46 13.77 12.38
C MET A 29 22.42 14.86 11.31
N LYS A 30 23.11 14.71 10.16
CA LYS A 30 22.97 15.62 9.01
C LYS A 30 21.57 15.59 8.40
N LYS A 31 20.93 14.42 8.34
CA LYS A 31 19.55 14.26 7.85
C LYS A 31 18.52 14.84 8.83
N ARG A 32 18.80 14.77 10.14
CA ARG A 32 18.00 15.38 11.21
C ARG A 32 18.19 16.89 11.26
N ALA A 33 19.42 17.40 11.09
CA ALA A 33 19.73 18.82 10.94
C ALA A 33 19.16 19.41 9.64
N LYS A 34 19.12 18.63 8.54
CA LYS A 34 18.41 19.01 7.30
C LYS A 34 16.90 19.08 7.51
N ARG A 35 16.30 18.12 8.23
CA ARG A 35 14.88 18.18 8.63
C ARG A 35 14.56 19.36 9.54
N LEU A 36 15.43 19.63 10.52
CA LEU A 36 15.27 20.76 11.44
C LEU A 36 15.43 22.10 10.70
N ARG A 37 16.34 22.22 9.71
CA ARG A 37 16.40 23.40 8.81
C ARG A 37 15.21 23.52 7.86
N GLU A 38 14.60 22.41 7.45
CA GLU A 38 13.37 22.40 6.63
C GLU A 38 12.12 22.73 7.46
N GLU A 39 12.16 22.57 8.78
CA GLU A 39 11.08 22.91 9.73
C GLU A 39 11.12 24.38 10.21
N ASP A 40 12.27 25.07 10.14
CA ASP A 40 12.47 26.41 10.70
C ASP A 40 12.15 27.57 9.73
N GLU A 41 11.79 27.26 8.49
CA GLU A 41 11.36 28.25 7.50
C GLU A 41 9.98 27.87 6.94
N SER A 42 8.92 28.31 7.63
CA SER A 42 7.54 28.05 7.22
C SER A 42 7.27 28.59 5.81
N LEU A 43 7.07 27.68 4.85
CA LEU A 43 6.68 28.01 3.48
C LEU A 43 5.23 28.53 3.46
N CYS A 44 4.99 29.62 2.74
CA CYS A 44 3.62 30.10 2.49
C CYS A 44 2.83 29.07 1.66
N CYS A 45 1.50 29.05 1.75
CA CYS A 45 0.65 28.04 1.11
C CYS A 45 0.87 27.85 -0.40
N CYS A 46 1.40 28.86 -1.09
CA CYS A 46 1.70 28.87 -2.52
C CYS A 46 3.21 28.72 -2.86
N GLU A 47 4.07 28.56 -1.86
CA GLU A 47 5.51 28.41 -2.03
C GLU A 47 5.95 26.96 -1.91
N TYR A 48 7.00 26.59 -2.62
CA TYR A 48 7.58 25.27 -2.57
C TYR A 48 9.07 25.28 -2.90
N VAL A 49 9.78 24.25 -2.45
CA VAL A 49 11.16 24.02 -2.86
C VAL A 49 11.18 23.17 -4.15
N ASN A 50 11.79 23.70 -5.20
CA ASN A 50 11.92 23.04 -6.50
C ASN A 50 12.98 21.90 -6.43
N ARG A 51 13.14 21.12 -7.51
CA ARG A 51 14.14 20.05 -7.57
C ARG A 51 15.60 20.51 -7.44
N HIS A 52 15.86 21.80 -7.65
CA HIS A 52 17.18 22.43 -7.52
C HIS A 52 17.46 22.94 -6.10
N GLY A 53 16.48 22.84 -5.19
CA GLY A 53 16.62 23.29 -3.80
C GLY A 53 16.28 24.77 -3.59
N GLU A 54 15.70 25.43 -4.58
CA GLU A 54 15.35 26.85 -4.53
C GLU A 54 13.87 27.04 -4.19
N ARG A 55 13.55 28.15 -3.51
CA ARG A 55 12.16 28.55 -3.26
C ARG A 55 11.52 29.03 -4.57
N SER A 56 10.35 28.50 -4.89
CA SER A 56 9.57 28.84 -6.06
C SER A 56 8.09 28.95 -5.71
N HIS A 57 7.32 29.62 -6.55
CA HIS A 57 5.91 29.91 -6.33
C HIS A 57 5.03 29.18 -7.36
N VAL A 58 3.82 28.74 -6.96
CA VAL A 58 2.90 28.01 -7.88
C VAL A 58 2.56 28.83 -9.13
N ALA A 59 2.45 30.16 -9.01
CA ALA A 59 2.19 31.04 -10.15
C ALA A 59 3.37 31.17 -11.14
N ALA A 60 4.59 30.75 -10.76
CA ALA A 60 5.73 30.65 -11.67
C ALA A 60 5.60 29.45 -12.63
N CYS A 61 4.53 28.65 -12.55
CA CYS A 61 4.24 27.60 -13.52
C CYS A 61 4.18 28.14 -14.97
N CYS A 62 3.79 29.41 -15.15
CA CYS A 62 3.66 30.07 -16.44
C CYS A 62 4.84 30.98 -16.82
N CYS A 63 5.91 31.04 -16.01
CA CYS A 63 7.10 31.83 -16.31
C CYS A 63 8.35 30.91 -16.31
N ASP A 64 9.29 31.17 -17.22
CA ASP A 64 10.44 30.31 -17.57
C ASP A 64 10.09 28.91 -18.07
N CYS A 65 9.64 28.83 -19.33
CA CYS A 65 9.27 27.60 -20.01
C CYS A 65 10.14 27.27 -21.23
N GLU A 66 11.45 27.60 -21.23
CA GLU A 66 12.36 27.19 -22.33
C GLU A 66 12.25 25.68 -22.65
N ASP A 67 12.20 24.82 -21.64
CA ASP A 67 12.01 23.38 -21.82
C ASP A 67 10.66 23.02 -22.49
N LEU A 68 9.57 23.67 -22.07
CA LEU A 68 8.21 23.35 -22.54
C LEU A 68 7.96 23.94 -23.93
N ASP A 69 8.51 25.12 -24.21
CA ASP A 69 8.49 25.80 -25.49
C ASP A 69 9.30 25.00 -26.52
N ASP A 70 10.49 24.51 -26.17
CA ASP A 70 11.30 23.62 -27.02
C ASP A 70 10.57 22.32 -27.38
N ILE A 71 9.75 21.80 -26.47
CA ILE A 71 8.95 20.60 -26.68
C ILE A 71 7.73 20.90 -27.55
N CYS A 72 7.01 21.99 -27.28
CA CYS A 72 5.91 22.47 -28.10
C CYS A 72 6.37 22.73 -29.54
N ASP A 73 7.54 23.32 -29.72
CA ASP A 73 8.16 23.54 -31.03
C ASP A 73 8.50 22.23 -31.74
N LYS A 74 9.06 21.25 -31.04
CA LYS A 74 9.33 19.90 -31.61
C LYS A 74 8.04 19.16 -31.96
N PHE A 75 6.99 19.32 -31.16
CA PHE A 75 5.67 18.73 -31.41
C PHE A 75 5.01 19.38 -32.63
N LEU A 76 5.05 20.71 -32.75
CA LEU A 76 4.57 21.46 -33.91
C LEU A 76 5.36 21.15 -35.18
N LYS A 77 6.68 20.89 -35.06
CA LYS A 77 7.55 20.44 -36.16
C LYS A 77 7.39 18.95 -36.53
N ARG A 78 6.50 18.20 -35.84
CA ARG A 78 6.19 16.79 -36.12
C ARG A 78 7.40 15.83 -36.01
N GLU A 79 8.40 16.20 -35.22
CA GLU A 79 9.59 15.36 -35.00
C GLU A 79 9.26 14.22 -34.03
N SER A 80 9.73 12.99 -34.31
CA SER A 80 9.46 11.83 -33.47
C SER A 80 10.16 11.96 -32.12
N GLN A 81 9.40 12.05 -31.02
CA GLN A 81 9.97 12.12 -29.69
C GLN A 81 10.39 10.76 -29.16
N LYS A 82 11.62 10.68 -28.63
CA LYS A 82 12.13 9.49 -27.93
C LYS A 82 11.38 9.31 -26.59
N PRO A 83 11.13 8.06 -26.15
CA PRO A 83 10.38 7.79 -24.90
C PRO A 83 11.03 8.36 -23.64
N GLU A 84 12.35 8.58 -23.64
CA GLU A 84 13.08 9.24 -22.55
C GLU A 84 12.71 10.73 -22.43
N SER A 85 12.47 11.41 -23.55
CA SER A 85 12.03 12.81 -23.58
C SER A 85 10.65 12.97 -22.95
N LEU A 86 9.67 12.11 -23.28
CA LEU A 86 8.33 12.13 -22.66
C LEU A 86 8.37 11.90 -21.15
N SER A 87 9.29 11.07 -20.67
CA SER A 87 9.48 10.87 -19.22
C SER A 87 10.01 12.12 -18.53
N GLN A 88 10.93 12.86 -19.17
CA GLN A 88 11.40 14.16 -18.72
C GLN A 88 10.29 15.21 -18.77
N VAL A 89 9.50 15.27 -19.85
CA VAL A 89 8.33 16.18 -19.97
C VAL A 89 7.35 15.94 -18.82
N SER A 90 7.00 14.67 -18.58
CA SER A 90 6.11 14.31 -17.48
C SER A 90 6.70 14.70 -16.12
N ALA A 91 8.03 14.62 -15.95
CA ALA A 91 8.69 15.02 -14.71
C ALA A 91 8.69 16.55 -14.52
N VAL A 92 8.88 17.33 -15.59
CA VAL A 92 8.80 18.81 -15.54
C VAL A 92 7.38 19.27 -15.25
N VAL A 93 6.38 18.74 -15.97
CA VAL A 93 4.97 19.05 -15.76
C VAL A 93 4.52 18.64 -14.35
N THR A 94 4.92 17.46 -13.88
CA THR A 94 4.57 16.99 -12.52
C THR A 94 5.30 17.77 -11.41
N ASP A 95 6.45 18.38 -11.69
CA ASP A 95 7.13 19.25 -10.71
C ASP A 95 6.43 20.62 -10.56
N ARG A 96 5.76 21.08 -11.63
CA ARG A 96 5.10 22.39 -11.70
C ARG A 96 3.60 22.38 -11.35
N ILE A 97 2.88 21.27 -11.54
CA ILE A 97 1.49 21.13 -11.07
C ILE A 97 1.49 20.89 -9.56
N ARG A 98 1.26 21.96 -8.79
CA ARG A 98 1.15 21.93 -7.32
C ARG A 98 -0.12 22.63 -6.85
N VAL A 99 -0.75 22.11 -5.81
CA VAL A 99 -1.95 22.71 -5.20
C VAL A 99 -1.54 23.43 -3.92
N PRO A 100 -1.99 24.69 -3.71
CA PRO A 100 -1.71 25.42 -2.49
C PRO A 100 -2.25 24.68 -1.26
N TRP A 101 -1.44 24.54 -0.21
CA TRP A 101 -1.86 23.88 1.03
C TRP A 101 -1.71 24.79 2.24
N LEU A 102 -2.78 24.93 3.02
CA LEU A 102 -2.90 25.91 4.09
C LEU A 102 -1.92 25.71 5.27
N TRP A 103 -1.35 24.51 5.42
CA TRP A 103 -0.55 24.12 6.59
C TRP A 103 0.81 23.52 6.19
N GLY A 104 1.50 24.11 5.20
CA GLY A 104 2.89 23.75 4.88
C GLY A 104 3.26 23.70 3.40
N GLY A 105 3.03 24.79 2.65
CA GLY A 105 3.53 24.94 1.28
C GLY A 105 2.75 24.20 0.19
N ALA A 106 3.00 24.56 -1.07
CA ALA A 106 2.32 23.95 -2.20
C ALA A 106 2.73 22.48 -2.43
N ARG A 107 1.74 21.58 -2.45
CA ARG A 107 1.97 20.14 -2.58
C ARG A 107 1.94 19.68 -4.04
N LYS A 108 2.92 18.86 -4.43
CA LYS A 108 2.95 18.21 -5.75
C LYS A 108 1.70 17.37 -5.97
N VAL A 109 1.03 17.59 -7.09
CA VAL A 109 -0.07 16.72 -7.54
C VAL A 109 0.54 15.58 -8.33
N GLU A 110 0.38 14.34 -7.86
CA GLU A 110 0.72 13.19 -8.69
C GLU A 110 -0.19 13.18 -9.91
N LEU A 111 0.41 13.26 -11.11
CA LEU A 111 -0.32 13.29 -12.39
C LEU A 111 -1.28 12.11 -12.55
N SER A 112 -1.06 11.00 -11.84
CA SER A 112 -1.96 9.86 -11.80
C SER A 112 -3.33 10.12 -11.18
N ILE A 113 -3.54 11.25 -10.50
CA ILE A 113 -4.82 11.62 -9.89
C ILE A 113 -5.75 12.27 -10.95
N ILE A 114 -5.18 12.91 -11.98
CA ILE A 114 -5.94 13.68 -12.99
C ILE A 114 -6.84 12.77 -13.87
N PRO A 115 -6.38 11.63 -14.40
CA PRO A 115 -7.23 10.82 -15.28
C PRO A 115 -8.53 10.36 -14.59
N PRO A 116 -8.53 9.83 -13.35
CA PRO A 116 -9.77 9.54 -12.64
C PRO A 116 -10.71 10.74 -12.45
N LEU A 117 -10.16 11.93 -12.14
CA LEU A 117 -10.93 13.16 -11.92
C LEU A 117 -11.69 13.62 -13.16
N VAL A 118 -11.08 13.51 -14.34
CA VAL A 118 -11.65 14.03 -15.60
C VAL A 118 -12.37 12.95 -16.39
N LEU A 119 -11.77 11.76 -16.48
CA LEU A 119 -12.29 10.68 -17.33
C LEU A 119 -13.55 10.08 -16.75
N LEU A 120 -13.64 9.91 -15.42
CA LEU A 120 -14.80 9.26 -14.82
C LEU A 120 -16.10 10.06 -15.02
N PRO A 121 -16.18 11.36 -14.69
CA PRO A 121 -17.40 12.13 -14.93
C PRO A 121 -17.72 12.20 -16.41
N PHE A 122 -16.72 12.44 -17.27
CA PHE A 122 -16.92 12.48 -18.71
C PHE A 122 -17.56 11.18 -19.25
N LEU A 123 -17.03 10.02 -18.86
CA LEU A 123 -17.56 8.73 -19.28
C LEU A 123 -18.96 8.46 -18.73
N LEU A 124 -19.24 8.85 -17.48
CA LEU A 124 -20.58 8.68 -16.90
C LEU A 124 -21.62 9.58 -17.57
N HIS A 125 -21.26 10.83 -17.91
CA HIS A 125 -22.13 11.73 -18.66
C HIS A 125 -22.35 11.23 -20.11
N LEU A 126 -21.32 10.70 -20.76
CA LEU A 126 -21.43 10.08 -22.09
C LEU A 126 -22.35 8.85 -22.06
N ALA A 127 -22.19 8.00 -21.05
CA ALA A 127 -23.03 6.83 -20.81
C ALA A 127 -24.51 7.18 -20.55
N ALA A 128 -24.76 8.36 -19.98
CA ALA A 128 -26.11 8.87 -19.74
C ALA A 128 -26.84 9.36 -20.99
N LEU A 129 -26.16 9.51 -22.14
CA LEU A 129 -26.81 9.99 -23.37
C LEU A 129 -27.74 8.97 -24.01
N HIS A 130 -27.44 7.67 -23.86
CA HIS A 130 -28.23 6.60 -24.46
C HIS A 130 -27.94 5.25 -23.80
N PHE A 131 -28.96 4.40 -23.67
CA PHE A 131 -28.86 3.06 -23.07
C PHE A 131 -27.73 2.20 -23.66
N LEU A 132 -27.64 2.11 -25.00
CA LEU A 132 -26.58 1.34 -25.66
C LEU A 132 -25.18 1.91 -25.43
N ILE A 133 -25.05 3.25 -25.40
CA ILE A 133 -23.76 3.90 -25.10
C ILE A 133 -23.39 3.61 -23.65
N GLY A 134 -24.35 3.66 -22.73
CA GLY A 134 -24.16 3.30 -21.33
C GLY A 134 -23.61 1.88 -21.16
N ILE A 135 -24.19 0.88 -21.83
CA ILE A 135 -23.69 -0.49 -21.80
C ILE A 135 -22.24 -0.56 -22.30
N VAL A 136 -21.96 0.02 -23.47
CA VAL A 136 -20.62 -0.03 -24.06
C VAL A 136 -19.59 0.65 -23.16
N VAL A 137 -19.88 1.86 -22.67
CA VAL A 137 -18.96 2.63 -21.84
C VAL A 137 -18.70 1.94 -20.50
N LEU A 138 -19.75 1.50 -19.80
CA LEU A 138 -19.61 0.91 -18.47
C LEU A 138 -18.95 -0.47 -18.50
N THR A 139 -19.17 -1.27 -19.55
CA THR A 139 -18.48 -2.55 -19.73
C THR A 139 -17.02 -2.38 -20.15
N ALA A 140 -16.71 -1.35 -20.95
CA ALA A 140 -15.34 -1.05 -21.35
C ALA A 140 -14.52 -0.41 -20.21
N LEU A 141 -15.15 0.30 -19.27
CA LEU A 141 -14.47 1.08 -18.23
C LEU A 141 -13.49 0.24 -17.37
N PRO A 142 -13.85 -0.93 -16.81
CA PRO A 142 -12.89 -1.76 -16.08
C PRO A 142 -11.69 -2.18 -16.93
N VAL A 143 -11.91 -2.49 -18.21
CA VAL A 143 -10.85 -2.87 -19.16
C VAL A 143 -9.92 -1.69 -19.43
N LEU A 144 -10.47 -0.49 -19.65
CA LEU A 144 -9.70 0.73 -19.87
C LEU A 144 -8.86 1.10 -18.65
N VAL A 145 -9.41 0.98 -17.44
CA VAL A 145 -8.69 1.23 -16.19
C VAL A 145 -7.52 0.26 -16.01
N LEU A 146 -7.75 -1.04 -16.26
CA LEU A 146 -6.70 -2.06 -16.19
C LEU A 146 -5.63 -1.88 -17.27
N TRP A 147 -6.04 -1.55 -18.49
CA TRP A 147 -5.13 -1.26 -19.60
C TRP A 147 -4.26 -0.04 -19.28
N TYR A 148 -4.87 1.06 -18.84
CA TYR A 148 -4.16 2.27 -18.41
C TYR A 148 -3.15 1.96 -17.31
N TYR A 149 -3.56 1.22 -16.28
CA TYR A 149 -2.67 0.78 -15.21
C TYR A 149 -1.50 -0.05 -15.74
N TYR A 150 -1.76 -1.00 -16.62
CA TYR A 150 -0.72 -1.86 -17.16
C TYR A 150 0.30 -1.08 -18.00
N VAL A 151 -0.17 -0.13 -18.82
CA VAL A 151 0.70 0.68 -19.69
C VAL A 151 1.53 1.67 -18.88
N THR A 152 0.92 2.39 -17.94
CA THR A 152 1.54 3.56 -17.30
C THR A 152 2.17 3.26 -15.93
N HIS A 153 1.64 2.26 -15.22
CA HIS A 153 1.87 2.08 -13.79
C HIS A 153 2.43 0.72 -13.42
N ARG A 154 2.41 -0.32 -14.28
CA ARG A 154 2.96 -1.66 -13.96
C ARG A 154 4.43 -1.65 -13.53
N LYS A 155 5.20 -0.66 -14.00
CA LYS A 155 6.63 -0.49 -13.68
C LYS A 155 6.87 0.43 -12.49
N LYS A 156 5.86 1.19 -12.05
CA LYS A 156 5.95 2.11 -10.91
C LYS A 156 5.61 1.33 -9.63
N GLY A 157 6.41 1.50 -8.59
CA GLY A 157 6.24 0.75 -7.33
C GLY A 157 4.92 1.09 -6.63
N ARG A 158 4.73 2.35 -6.25
CA ARG A 158 3.51 2.86 -5.57
C ARG A 158 2.81 3.86 -6.47
N THR A 159 1.49 3.83 -6.49
CA THR A 159 0.66 4.73 -7.32
C THR A 159 -0.56 5.17 -6.55
N LEU A 160 -0.88 6.47 -6.55
CA LEU A 160 -2.14 6.96 -5.98
C LEU A 160 -3.36 6.77 -6.87
N PHE A 161 -3.17 6.37 -8.14
CA PHE A 161 -4.24 6.20 -9.13
C PHE A 161 -5.49 5.49 -8.59
N PHE A 162 -5.38 4.26 -8.10
CA PHE A 162 -6.55 3.49 -7.65
C PHE A 162 -7.20 4.06 -6.39
N LEU A 163 -6.41 4.58 -5.46
CA LEU A 163 -6.93 5.25 -4.27
C LEU A 163 -7.69 6.53 -4.65
N SER A 164 -7.13 7.33 -5.56
CA SER A 164 -7.79 8.52 -6.08
C SER A 164 -9.06 8.18 -6.87
N LEU A 165 -9.03 7.13 -7.69
CA LEU A 165 -10.19 6.65 -8.42
C LEU A 165 -11.31 6.22 -7.46
N ALA A 166 -10.99 5.47 -6.40
CA ALA A 166 -11.97 5.04 -5.40
C ALA A 166 -12.57 6.22 -4.63
N LEU A 167 -11.73 7.13 -4.12
CA LEU A 167 -12.18 8.30 -3.36
C LEU A 167 -13.01 9.26 -4.22
N PHE A 168 -12.56 9.54 -5.44
CA PHE A 168 -13.29 10.38 -6.36
C PHE A 168 -14.61 9.75 -6.81
N SER A 169 -14.63 8.43 -7.07
CA SER A 169 -15.87 7.71 -7.38
C SER A 169 -16.89 7.81 -6.25
N LEU A 170 -16.45 7.62 -5.00
CA LEU A 170 -17.31 7.74 -3.82
C LEU A 170 -17.83 9.17 -3.66
N ALA A 171 -16.96 10.18 -3.80
CA ALA A 171 -17.33 11.58 -3.68
C ALA A 171 -18.29 12.02 -4.79
N TYR A 172 -18.00 11.65 -6.05
CA TYR A 172 -18.82 11.99 -7.20
C TYR A 172 -20.20 11.31 -7.13
N THR A 173 -20.28 10.02 -6.83
CA THR A 173 -21.58 9.33 -6.70
C THR A 173 -22.41 9.88 -5.55
N TYR A 174 -21.79 10.26 -4.43
CA TYR A 174 -22.49 10.94 -3.33
C TYR A 174 -22.94 12.36 -3.71
N TYR A 175 -22.09 13.14 -4.37
CA TYR A 175 -22.44 14.47 -4.90
C TYR A 175 -23.66 14.38 -5.82
N MET A 176 -23.61 13.48 -6.81
CA MET A 176 -24.70 13.23 -7.73
C MET A 176 -26.00 12.79 -7.02
N PHE A 177 -25.89 11.99 -5.96
CA PHE A 177 -27.05 11.62 -5.15
C PHE A 177 -27.68 12.84 -4.48
N VAL A 178 -26.88 13.73 -3.90
CA VAL A 178 -27.37 14.93 -3.21
C VAL A 178 -27.91 15.98 -4.18
N THR A 179 -27.34 16.12 -5.38
CA THR A 179 -27.74 17.17 -6.34
C THR A 179 -28.82 16.75 -7.32
N GLU A 180 -28.88 15.48 -7.73
CA GLU A 180 -29.83 15.03 -8.77
C GLU A 180 -30.95 14.13 -8.25
N VAL A 181 -30.71 13.37 -7.17
CA VAL A 181 -31.66 12.37 -6.67
C VAL A 181 -32.44 12.90 -5.47
N TYR A 182 -31.76 13.47 -4.48
CA TYR A 182 -32.40 14.03 -3.29
C TYR A 182 -33.43 15.14 -3.61
N PRO A 183 -33.18 16.09 -4.54
CA PRO A 183 -34.13 17.17 -4.83
C PRO A 183 -35.43 16.72 -5.52
N ARG A 184 -35.53 15.46 -5.97
CA ARG A 184 -36.77 14.90 -6.54
C ARG A 184 -37.89 14.78 -5.50
N GLY A 185 -37.56 14.76 -4.21
CA GLY A 185 -38.53 14.71 -3.11
C GLY A 185 -38.94 13.30 -2.68
N ASP A 186 -38.49 12.25 -3.37
CA ASP A 186 -38.83 10.85 -3.03
C ASP A 186 -38.04 10.31 -1.83
N ILE A 187 -36.93 10.98 -1.49
CA ILE A 187 -35.97 10.52 -0.46
C ILE A 187 -36.19 11.29 0.83
N SER A 188 -36.45 10.57 1.92
CA SER A 188 -36.66 11.21 3.22
C SER A 188 -35.34 11.75 3.81
N PRO A 189 -35.38 12.78 4.68
CA PRO A 189 -34.18 13.28 5.35
C PRO A 189 -33.45 12.21 6.17
N VAL A 190 -34.19 11.23 6.70
CA VAL A 190 -33.62 10.08 7.42
C VAL A 190 -32.80 9.20 6.47
N GLN A 191 -33.32 8.91 5.28
CA GLN A 191 -32.60 8.11 4.28
C GLN A 191 -31.31 8.81 3.83
N LEU A 192 -31.36 10.12 3.58
CA LEU A 192 -30.17 10.93 3.29
C LEU A 192 -29.15 10.88 4.44
N SER A 193 -29.61 11.00 5.68
CA SER A 193 -28.76 10.93 6.86
C SER A 193 -28.07 9.58 6.99
N VAL A 194 -28.77 8.47 6.72
CA VAL A 194 -28.22 7.11 6.73
C VAL A 194 -27.14 6.93 5.66
N VAL A 195 -27.39 7.37 4.42
CA VAL A 195 -26.38 7.31 3.35
C VAL A 195 -25.15 8.13 3.73
N THR A 196 -25.35 9.36 4.21
CA THR A 196 -24.27 10.27 4.60
C THR A 196 -23.42 9.68 5.73
N LEU A 197 -24.07 9.12 6.75
CA LEU A 197 -23.38 8.41 7.84
C LEU A 197 -22.60 7.20 7.32
N GLY A 198 -23.19 6.41 6.41
CA GLY A 198 -22.51 5.28 5.77
C GLY A 198 -21.24 5.68 5.02
N VAL A 199 -21.29 6.78 4.26
CA VAL A 199 -20.12 7.36 3.57
C VAL A 199 -19.05 7.79 4.58
N ILE A 200 -19.43 8.51 5.64
CA ILE A 200 -18.50 8.94 6.69
C ILE A 200 -17.83 7.74 7.37
N LEU A 201 -18.62 6.74 7.78
CA LEU A 201 -18.11 5.52 8.42
C LEU A 201 -17.16 4.75 7.50
N THR A 202 -17.45 4.72 6.20
CA THR A 202 -16.57 4.11 5.18
C THR A 202 -15.23 4.84 5.10
N LEU A 203 -15.23 6.18 5.09
CA LEU A 203 -14.01 6.99 5.10
C LEU A 203 -13.20 6.81 6.39
N VAL A 204 -13.87 6.78 7.54
CA VAL A 204 -13.24 6.51 8.84
C VAL A 204 -12.60 5.13 8.84
N ALA A 205 -13.32 4.08 8.40
CA ALA A 205 -12.80 2.73 8.29
C ALA A 205 -11.60 2.64 7.33
N LEU A 206 -11.60 3.41 6.23
CA LEU A 206 -10.46 3.53 5.32
C LEU A 206 -9.23 4.13 6.01
N VAL A 207 -9.42 5.23 6.74
CA VAL A 207 -8.34 5.87 7.52
C VAL A 207 -7.78 4.89 8.55
N HIS A 208 -8.64 4.20 9.30
CA HIS A 208 -8.21 3.19 10.27
C HIS A 208 -7.45 2.04 9.59
N THR A 209 -7.92 1.55 8.45
CA THR A 209 -7.25 0.49 7.69
C THR A 209 -5.86 0.92 7.21
N LYS A 210 -5.67 2.21 6.92
CA LYS A 210 -4.35 2.76 6.54
C LYS A 210 -3.40 2.98 7.73
N ARG A 211 -3.89 3.03 8.98
CA ARG A 211 -3.08 3.20 10.19
C ARG A 211 -2.38 1.87 10.52
N GLU A 212 -1.17 1.71 10.00
CA GLU A 212 -0.19 0.64 10.28
C GLU A 212 -0.64 -0.82 10.05
N PRO A 213 -0.03 -1.55 9.09
CA PRO A 213 -0.37 -2.95 8.83
C PRO A 213 0.26 -3.97 9.79
N GLY A 214 1.05 -3.52 10.77
CA GLY A 214 1.90 -4.37 11.61
C GLY A 214 3.29 -4.57 10.99
N VAL A 215 4.08 -3.50 10.93
CA VAL A 215 5.43 -3.52 10.35
C VAL A 215 6.39 -4.27 11.29
N VAL A 216 7.24 -5.13 10.74
CA VAL A 216 8.29 -5.82 11.48
C VAL A 216 9.48 -4.87 11.63
N LEU A 217 9.84 -4.54 12.86
CA LEU A 217 11.00 -3.71 13.18
C LEU A 217 12.27 -4.58 13.33
N PRO A 218 13.45 -4.10 12.91
CA PRO A 218 14.71 -4.77 13.18
C PRO A 218 14.98 -4.76 14.69
N LYS A 219 15.25 -5.93 15.28
CA LYS A 219 15.73 -6.02 16.66
C LYS A 219 17.26 -5.89 16.67
N PRO A 220 17.84 -5.04 17.55
CA PRO A 220 19.29 -4.87 17.66
C PRO A 220 20.04 -6.18 17.91
N ASP A 221 19.46 -7.07 18.72
CA ASP A 221 20.09 -8.33 19.15
C ASP A 221 20.19 -9.36 18.01
N ASP A 222 19.26 -9.31 17.05
CA ASP A 222 19.24 -10.20 15.88
C ASP A 222 20.28 -9.78 14.81
N ILE A 223 20.68 -8.51 14.82
CA ILE A 223 21.66 -7.96 13.85
C ILE A 223 23.06 -8.51 14.15
N HIS A 224 23.44 -8.64 15.42
CA HIS A 224 24.74 -9.16 15.83
C HIS A 224 24.90 -10.66 15.58
N SER A 225 23.82 -11.43 15.67
CA SER A 225 23.82 -12.88 15.51
C SER A 225 23.82 -13.34 14.05
N THR A 226 23.36 -12.48 13.13
CA THR A 226 23.23 -12.83 11.70
C THR A 226 24.43 -12.35 10.87
N VAL A 227 25.07 -11.23 11.26
CA VAL A 227 26.28 -10.72 10.58
C VAL A 227 27.48 -11.66 10.73
N THR A 228 27.53 -12.48 11.78
CA THR A 228 28.58 -13.49 11.98
C THR A 228 28.47 -14.71 11.05
N TYR A 229 27.34 -14.92 10.36
CA TYR A 229 27.17 -16.04 9.43
C TYR A 229 27.40 -15.68 7.95
N TYR A 230 27.34 -14.41 7.58
CA TYR A 230 27.75 -13.93 6.25
C TYR A 230 29.24 -13.54 6.27
N SER A 231 30.12 -14.52 6.53
CA SER A 231 31.50 -14.37 6.05
C SER A 231 31.49 -14.57 4.54
N PRO A 232 32.06 -13.65 3.74
CA PRO A 232 32.32 -13.92 2.34
C PRO A 232 33.15 -15.21 2.26
N LEU A 233 32.70 -16.17 1.46
CA LEU A 233 33.54 -17.33 1.14
C LEU A 233 34.87 -16.79 0.62
N ALA A 234 35.96 -17.22 1.25
CA ALA A 234 37.30 -16.83 0.83
C ALA A 234 37.49 -17.14 -0.67
N ASP A 235 38.04 -16.17 -1.40
CA ASP A 235 38.42 -16.32 -2.80
C ASP A 235 39.23 -17.60 -2.99
N ARG A 236 38.75 -18.46 -3.89
CA ARG A 236 39.52 -19.60 -4.39
C ARG A 236 40.14 -19.19 -5.72
N ASP A 237 41.43 -18.92 -5.69
CA ASP A 237 42.25 -18.80 -6.90
C ASP A 237 42.17 -20.11 -7.72
N PRO A 238 42.01 -20.04 -9.05
CA PRO A 238 41.97 -21.22 -9.90
C PRO A 238 43.38 -21.55 -10.42
N ALA A 239 44.07 -22.48 -9.78
CA ALA A 239 45.21 -23.16 -10.40
C ALA A 239 45.47 -24.55 -9.81
N ALA A 240 45.80 -25.49 -10.69
CA ALA A 240 46.43 -26.81 -10.47
C ALA A 240 45.51 -28.04 -10.23
N ASN A 241 45.15 -28.67 -11.36
CA ASN A 241 45.26 -30.09 -11.70
C ASN A 241 45.17 -31.19 -10.62
N GLY A 242 44.19 -32.08 -10.84
CA GLY A 242 44.44 -33.47 -11.21
C GLY A 242 44.85 -34.46 -10.12
N GLY A 243 43.89 -35.27 -9.65
CA GLY A 243 44.21 -36.44 -8.81
C GLY A 243 42.98 -37.17 -8.29
N ARG A 244 42.61 -38.26 -8.98
CA ARG A 244 41.64 -39.28 -8.60
C ARG A 244 42.09 -39.98 -7.31
N GLN A 245 41.22 -40.11 -6.30
CA GLN A 245 41.39 -41.13 -5.27
C GLN A 245 40.06 -41.51 -4.59
N ASP A 246 39.93 -42.82 -4.43
CA ASP A 246 38.75 -43.62 -4.09
C ASP A 246 38.15 -43.33 -2.71
N VAL A 247 36.83 -43.38 -2.64
CA VAL A 247 36.07 -43.34 -1.38
C VAL A 247 35.94 -44.77 -0.85
N THR A 248 36.84 -45.14 0.06
CA THR A 248 36.67 -46.35 0.88
C THR A 248 35.59 -46.08 1.94
N MET A 249 34.49 -46.82 1.81
CA MET A 249 33.42 -46.93 2.80
C MET A 249 33.98 -47.50 4.10
N THR A 250 33.85 -46.76 5.21
CA THR A 250 33.99 -47.34 6.55
C THR A 250 32.72 -47.06 7.35
N VAL A 251 31.94 -48.13 7.54
CA VAL A 251 30.84 -48.21 8.50
C VAL A 251 31.44 -48.32 9.91
N PRO A 252 30.87 -47.63 10.91
CA PRO A 252 30.70 -48.27 12.20
C PRO A 252 29.22 -48.33 12.55
N ASN A 253 28.81 -49.54 12.89
CA ASN A 253 27.49 -49.88 13.38
C ASN A 253 27.47 -49.74 14.91
N ARG A 254 26.31 -49.34 15.41
CA ARG A 254 25.71 -49.58 16.75
C ARG A 254 25.70 -48.47 17.82
N THR A 255 24.42 -48.20 18.15
CA THR A 255 23.79 -48.06 19.48
C THR A 255 23.96 -46.74 20.22
N GLY A 256 22.86 -45.99 20.30
CA GLY A 256 22.74 -44.84 21.18
C GLY A 256 21.69 -43.86 20.68
N SER A 257 20.45 -44.06 21.10
CA SER A 257 19.30 -43.19 20.93
C SER A 257 19.55 -41.72 21.32
N ARG A 258 18.86 -40.83 20.59
CA ARG A 258 18.41 -39.47 21.00
C ARG A 258 19.37 -38.32 20.67
N GLU A 259 19.20 -37.73 19.46
CA GLU A 259 19.35 -36.29 19.17
C GLU A 259 19.10 -36.00 17.67
N GLN A 260 17.84 -36.15 17.23
CA GLN A 260 17.38 -35.73 15.88
C GLN A 260 16.68 -34.35 15.88
N SER A 261 16.68 -33.63 17.00
CA SER A 261 15.98 -32.33 17.14
C SER A 261 16.83 -31.11 16.72
N GLY A 262 18.13 -31.27 16.44
CA GLY A 262 19.05 -30.15 16.22
C GLY A 262 19.24 -29.70 14.78
N MET A 263 18.90 -30.53 13.78
CA MET A 263 19.21 -30.24 12.37
C MET A 263 18.07 -29.54 11.63
N GLU A 264 16.80 -29.87 11.93
CA GLU A 264 15.64 -29.23 11.31
C GLU A 264 15.42 -27.78 11.78
N ALA A 265 15.77 -27.47 13.03
CA ALA A 265 15.69 -26.10 13.57
C ALA A 265 16.70 -25.15 12.92
N LYS A 266 17.89 -25.66 12.54
CA LYS A 266 18.99 -24.87 11.97
C LYS A 266 18.77 -24.48 10.51
N GLU A 267 18.02 -25.26 9.73
CA GLU A 267 17.74 -24.96 8.32
C GLU A 267 16.55 -23.98 8.16
N SER A 268 15.60 -24.00 9.09
CA SER A 268 14.45 -23.07 9.09
C SER A 268 14.82 -21.61 9.37
N SER A 269 15.90 -21.37 10.13
CA SER A 269 16.35 -20.01 10.47
C SER A 269 17.01 -19.28 9.29
N GLN A 270 17.62 -20.01 8.35
CA GLN A 270 18.26 -19.43 7.17
C GLN A 270 17.27 -18.81 6.17
N ARG A 271 16.01 -19.28 6.14
CA ARG A 271 14.99 -18.80 5.18
C ARG A 271 14.20 -17.58 5.66
N ASN A 272 14.34 -17.18 6.92
CA ASN A 272 13.52 -16.13 7.51
C ASN A 272 14.20 -14.76 7.52
N TRP A 273 15.42 -14.60 7.03
CA TRP A 273 16.07 -13.29 6.99
C TRP A 273 15.61 -12.45 5.79
N CYS A 274 15.23 -11.19 6.05
CA CYS A 274 14.98 -10.22 5.00
C CYS A 274 16.22 -9.35 4.75
N PRO A 275 16.91 -9.45 3.60
CA PRO A 275 18.11 -8.65 3.33
C PRO A 275 17.79 -7.15 3.18
N VAL A 276 16.60 -6.80 2.70
CA VAL A 276 16.18 -5.41 2.49
C VAL A 276 15.89 -4.71 3.82
N CYS A 277 15.10 -5.35 4.68
CA CYS A 277 14.72 -4.78 5.98
C CYS A 277 15.75 -5.05 7.08
N ARG A 278 16.73 -5.94 6.82
CA ARG A 278 17.72 -6.42 7.79
C ARG A 278 17.05 -6.90 9.09
N ALA A 279 16.01 -7.70 8.93
CA ALA A 279 15.21 -8.21 10.04
C ALA A 279 14.86 -9.68 9.80
N VAL A 280 14.84 -10.45 10.89
CA VAL A 280 14.30 -11.81 10.89
C VAL A 280 12.77 -11.69 10.78
N GLN A 281 12.20 -12.37 9.80
CA GLN A 281 10.77 -12.43 9.53
C GLN A 281 10.14 -13.44 10.50
N PRO A 282 9.21 -13.00 11.36
CA PRO A 282 8.41 -13.93 12.16
C PRO A 282 7.60 -14.87 11.25
N PRO A 283 7.08 -15.99 11.78
CA PRO A 283 6.21 -16.88 11.04
C PRO A 283 5.07 -16.11 10.32
N ARG A 284 4.83 -16.46 9.06
CA ARG A 284 3.81 -15.84 8.18
C ARG A 284 4.04 -14.36 7.83
N ALA A 285 5.09 -13.73 8.34
CA ALA A 285 5.45 -12.38 7.92
C ALA A 285 6.01 -12.38 6.48
N GLY A 286 6.09 -11.21 5.88
CA GLY A 286 7.15 -11.03 4.89
C GLY A 286 7.12 -9.72 4.14
N HIS A 287 8.05 -9.64 3.19
CA HIS A 287 8.45 -8.39 2.58
C HIS A 287 7.52 -7.97 1.44
N CYS A 288 6.89 -6.81 1.60
CA CYS A 288 6.17 -6.16 0.52
C CYS A 288 7.13 -5.29 -0.30
N ARG A 289 7.44 -5.72 -1.52
CA ARG A 289 8.33 -4.98 -2.45
C ARG A 289 7.82 -3.58 -2.78
N ILE A 290 6.49 -3.39 -2.78
CA ILE A 290 5.85 -2.10 -3.08
C ILE A 290 6.03 -1.11 -1.93
N CYS A 291 5.83 -1.56 -0.69
CA CYS A 291 5.99 -0.71 0.49
C CYS A 291 7.44 -0.63 0.99
N GLY A 292 8.31 -1.57 0.60
CA GLY A 292 9.70 -1.68 1.05
C GLY A 292 9.84 -2.15 2.50
N VAL A 293 8.81 -2.76 3.08
CA VAL A 293 8.78 -3.16 4.50
C VAL A 293 8.31 -4.60 4.69
N CYS A 294 8.77 -5.24 5.76
CA CYS A 294 8.23 -6.50 6.23
C CYS A 294 6.95 -6.25 7.04
N VAL A 295 5.92 -7.06 6.80
CA VAL A 295 4.61 -6.95 7.48
C VAL A 295 4.26 -8.29 8.12
N LEU A 296 3.78 -8.25 9.36
CA LEU A 296 3.28 -9.41 10.11
C LEU A 296 2.01 -9.97 9.45
N ARG A 297 1.96 -11.29 9.28
CA ARG A 297 0.86 -12.02 8.61
C ARG A 297 0.40 -11.29 7.33
N LEU A 298 1.36 -11.01 6.44
CA LEU A 298 1.11 -10.22 5.23
C LEU A 298 0.09 -10.92 4.34
N ASP A 299 -1.08 -10.31 4.16
CA ASP A 299 -2.13 -10.81 3.28
C ASP A 299 -1.87 -10.39 1.83
N HIS A 300 -1.89 -9.08 1.58
CA HIS A 300 -1.55 -8.52 0.28
C HIS A 300 -1.20 -7.03 0.39
N HIS A 301 -0.64 -6.47 -0.68
CA HIS A 301 -0.61 -5.03 -0.88
C HIS A 301 -1.86 -4.63 -1.66
N CYS A 302 -2.73 -3.83 -1.06
CA CYS A 302 -3.95 -3.39 -1.70
C CYS A 302 -3.73 -2.03 -2.37
N VAL A 303 -3.79 -2.03 -3.70
CA VAL A 303 -3.61 -0.82 -4.52
C VAL A 303 -4.72 0.21 -4.29
N TRP A 304 -5.94 -0.24 -3.95
CA TRP A 304 -7.10 0.62 -3.70
C TRP A 304 -7.01 1.44 -2.42
N ILE A 305 -6.33 0.94 -1.39
CA ILE A 305 -6.04 1.70 -0.17
C ILE A 305 -4.60 2.23 -0.14
N ASN A 306 -3.79 1.94 -1.17
CA ASN A 306 -2.36 2.19 -1.27
C ASN A 306 -1.61 1.84 0.04
N SER A 307 -1.89 0.66 0.59
CA SER A 307 -1.32 0.16 1.84
C SER A 307 -1.31 -1.37 1.87
N CYS A 308 -0.47 -1.95 2.73
CA CYS A 308 -0.52 -3.38 3.01
C CYS A 308 -1.73 -3.71 3.89
N VAL A 309 -2.30 -4.90 3.69
CA VAL A 309 -3.20 -5.56 4.62
C VAL A 309 -2.39 -6.65 5.31
N GLY A 310 -2.33 -6.59 6.63
CA GLY A 310 -1.57 -7.50 7.49
C GLY A 310 -2.25 -7.67 8.84
N GLN A 311 -1.57 -8.28 9.80
CA GLN A 311 -2.15 -8.68 11.08
C GLN A 311 -2.91 -7.55 11.80
N ALA A 312 -2.34 -6.34 11.83
CA ALA A 312 -2.87 -5.25 12.66
C ALA A 312 -4.11 -4.56 12.06
N ASN A 313 -4.29 -4.60 10.74
CA ASN A 313 -5.35 -3.86 10.05
C ASN A 313 -6.31 -4.76 9.23
N HIS A 314 -6.12 -6.08 9.22
CA HIS A 314 -6.98 -7.01 8.45
C HIS A 314 -8.46 -6.90 8.84
N ARG A 315 -8.76 -6.71 10.14
CA ARG A 315 -10.15 -6.54 10.60
C ARG A 315 -10.77 -5.25 10.11
N SER A 316 -10.03 -4.15 10.21
CA SER A 316 -10.46 -2.85 9.69
C SER A 316 -10.69 -2.91 8.18
N PHE A 317 -9.87 -3.67 7.45
CA PHE A 317 -10.06 -3.92 6.03
C PHE A 317 -11.37 -4.67 5.74
N LEU A 318 -11.71 -5.72 6.49
CA LEU A 318 -13.01 -6.40 6.34
C LEU A 318 -14.18 -5.47 6.69
N LEU A 319 -14.07 -4.70 7.77
CA LEU A 319 -15.09 -3.74 8.17
C LEU A 319 -15.29 -2.66 7.10
N LEU A 320 -14.21 -2.16 6.50
CA LEU A 320 -14.26 -1.23 5.38
C LEU A 320 -15.05 -1.81 4.20
N LEU A 321 -14.80 -3.07 3.82
CA LEU A 321 -15.54 -3.73 2.74
C LEU A 321 -17.03 -3.87 3.07
N VAL A 322 -17.37 -4.28 4.29
CA VAL A 322 -18.77 -4.43 4.73
C VAL A 322 -19.49 -3.08 4.73
N LEU A 323 -18.90 -2.03 5.31
CA LEU A 323 -19.49 -0.70 5.36
C LEU A 323 -19.67 -0.09 3.96
N PHE A 324 -18.69 -0.28 3.07
CA PHE A 324 -18.81 0.17 1.69
C PHE A 324 -19.97 -0.55 0.99
N LEU A 325 -20.03 -1.89 1.10
CA LEU A 325 -21.05 -2.70 0.45
C LEU A 325 -22.45 -2.36 0.96
N SER A 326 -22.64 -2.24 2.28
CA SER A 326 -23.94 -1.88 2.85
C SER A 326 -24.39 -0.49 2.39
N THR A 327 -23.47 0.49 2.40
CA THR A 327 -23.77 1.86 1.97
C THR A 327 -24.09 1.91 0.48
N SER A 328 -23.32 1.20 -0.35
CA SER A 328 -23.51 1.21 -1.80
C SER A 328 -24.79 0.48 -2.22
N VAL A 329 -25.08 -0.69 -1.65
CA VAL A 329 -26.36 -1.40 -1.90
C VAL A 329 -27.55 -0.55 -1.50
N TYR A 330 -27.49 0.11 -0.35
CA TYR A 330 -28.55 0.99 0.10
C TYR A 330 -28.72 2.20 -0.82
N GLY A 331 -27.62 2.89 -1.16
CA GLY A 331 -27.63 4.03 -2.09
C GLY A 331 -28.17 3.66 -3.48
N ILE A 332 -27.70 2.57 -4.08
CA ILE A 332 -28.22 2.05 -5.36
C ILE A 332 -29.74 1.80 -5.26
N SER A 333 -30.20 1.20 -4.16
CA SER A 333 -31.63 0.92 -3.96
C SER A 333 -32.48 2.18 -3.85
N LEU A 334 -31.94 3.29 -3.31
CA LEU A 334 -32.65 4.57 -3.24
C LEU A 334 -32.72 5.25 -4.61
N VAL A 335 -31.60 5.27 -5.34
CA VAL A 335 -31.54 5.83 -6.70
C VAL A 335 -32.51 5.10 -7.62
N LEU A 336 -32.49 3.76 -7.64
CA LEU A 336 -33.39 2.98 -8.50
C LEU A 336 -34.87 3.16 -8.13
N ARG A 337 -35.21 3.32 -6.84
CA ARG A 337 -36.60 3.58 -6.43
C ARG A 337 -37.08 4.97 -6.84
N SER A 338 -36.23 5.98 -6.77
CA SER A 338 -36.60 7.35 -7.19
C SER A 338 -36.67 7.49 -8.71
N VAL A 339 -35.73 6.85 -9.44
CA VAL A 339 -35.67 6.96 -10.90
C VAL A 339 -36.68 6.01 -11.59
N CYS A 340 -36.99 4.86 -11.00
CA CYS A 340 -37.84 3.81 -11.57
C CYS A 340 -38.89 3.32 -10.56
N PRO A 341 -39.85 4.17 -10.14
CA PRO A 341 -40.74 3.89 -9.00
C PRO A 341 -41.75 2.76 -9.26
N THR A 342 -42.10 2.50 -10.51
CA THR A 342 -43.12 1.51 -10.90
C THR A 342 -42.60 0.09 -11.03
N GLN A 343 -41.28 -0.11 -10.92
CA GLN A 343 -40.63 -1.39 -11.17
C GLN A 343 -39.98 -1.97 -9.91
N PRO A 344 -39.93 -3.32 -9.79
CA PRO A 344 -39.19 -3.95 -8.72
C PRO A 344 -37.69 -3.71 -8.91
N LEU A 345 -36.94 -3.59 -7.81
CA LEU A 345 -35.51 -3.23 -7.80
C LEU A 345 -34.64 -4.01 -8.79
N LEU A 346 -34.84 -5.32 -8.92
CA LEU A 346 -34.05 -6.16 -9.82
C LEU A 346 -34.33 -5.82 -11.29
N THR A 347 -35.58 -5.57 -11.65
CA THR A 347 -35.96 -5.14 -13.00
C THR A 347 -35.44 -3.74 -13.24
N SER A 348 -35.63 -2.80 -12.30
CA SER A 348 -35.08 -1.45 -12.40
C SER A 348 -33.57 -1.47 -12.60
N LEU A 349 -32.84 -2.39 -11.96
CA LEU A 349 -31.39 -2.51 -12.16
C LEU A 349 -31.02 -2.98 -13.57
N LEU A 350 -31.86 -3.75 -14.26
CA LEU A 350 -31.55 -4.27 -15.59
C LEU A 350 -32.09 -3.37 -16.71
N TYR A 351 -33.26 -2.80 -16.53
CA TYR A 351 -33.97 -2.05 -17.56
C TYR A 351 -35.07 -1.18 -16.96
N CYS A 352 -35.14 0.10 -17.35
CA CYS A 352 -36.16 1.04 -16.93
C CYS A 352 -36.67 1.86 -18.13
N PRO A 353 -37.92 1.63 -18.60
CA PRO A 353 -38.50 2.37 -19.72
C PRO A 353 -38.53 3.88 -19.47
N GLY A 354 -38.18 4.68 -20.48
CA GLY A 354 -38.27 6.14 -20.42
C GLY A 354 -37.24 6.83 -19.52
N VAL A 355 -36.32 6.09 -18.88
CA VAL A 355 -35.32 6.69 -17.98
C VAL A 355 -34.36 7.67 -18.69
N TYR A 356 -34.18 7.49 -19.99
CA TYR A 356 -33.34 8.34 -20.84
C TYR A 356 -34.07 9.59 -21.38
N ASP A 357 -35.38 9.74 -21.13
CA ASP A 357 -36.15 10.91 -21.59
C ASP A 357 -35.79 12.17 -20.80
N GLN A 358 -35.29 12.00 -19.57
CA GLN A 358 -34.80 13.07 -18.71
C GLN A 358 -33.33 12.85 -18.40
N TYR A 359 -32.49 13.83 -18.74
CA TYR A 359 -31.04 13.72 -18.56
C TYR A 359 -30.62 13.42 -17.11
N SER A 360 -31.23 14.10 -16.13
CA SER A 360 -30.93 13.87 -14.71
C SER A 360 -31.29 12.44 -14.25
N ALA A 361 -32.36 11.86 -14.81
CA ALA A 361 -32.77 10.49 -14.53
C ALA A 361 -31.81 9.48 -15.16
N ALA A 362 -31.44 9.72 -16.42
CA ALA A 362 -30.46 8.93 -17.16
C ALA A 362 -29.10 8.91 -16.47
N LEU A 363 -28.66 10.06 -15.95
CA LEU A 363 -27.39 10.20 -15.24
C LEU A 363 -27.43 9.50 -13.87
N GLY A 364 -28.51 9.64 -13.10
CA GLY A 364 -28.72 8.90 -11.85
C GLY A 364 -28.73 7.39 -12.07
N PHE A 365 -29.45 6.92 -13.10
CA PHE A 365 -29.50 5.52 -13.51
C PHE A 365 -28.11 4.98 -13.90
N THR A 366 -27.36 5.73 -14.69
CA THR A 366 -25.99 5.40 -15.10
C THR A 366 -25.05 5.32 -13.90
N CYS A 367 -25.18 6.23 -12.92
CA CYS A 367 -24.41 6.18 -11.67
C CYS A 367 -24.77 4.95 -10.82
N ALA A 368 -26.04 4.53 -10.82
CA ALA A 368 -26.46 3.31 -10.14
C ALA A 368 -25.82 2.08 -10.77
N TRP A 369 -25.82 1.96 -12.11
CA TRP A 369 -25.13 0.89 -12.83
C TRP A 369 -23.63 0.85 -12.58
N TYR A 370 -22.95 1.99 -12.65
CA TYR A 370 -21.53 2.09 -12.31
C TYR A 370 -21.27 1.60 -10.88
N SER A 371 -22.09 2.07 -9.92
CA SER A 371 -21.98 1.66 -8.53
C SER A 371 -22.24 0.17 -8.33
N SER A 372 -23.14 -0.44 -9.11
CA SER A 372 -23.40 -1.89 -9.08
C SER A 372 -22.20 -2.70 -9.56
N ILE A 373 -21.50 -2.27 -10.61
CA ILE A 373 -20.27 -2.93 -11.10
C ILE A 373 -19.19 -2.89 -10.03
N VAL A 374 -18.96 -1.72 -9.41
CA VAL A 374 -17.99 -1.56 -8.31
C VAL A 374 -18.37 -2.42 -7.11
N THR A 375 -19.65 -2.41 -6.72
CA THR A 375 -20.19 -3.21 -5.61
C THR A 375 -20.00 -4.70 -5.84
N ALA A 376 -20.26 -5.20 -7.06
CA ALA A 376 -20.06 -6.60 -7.40
C ALA A 376 -18.58 -7.02 -7.27
N GLY A 377 -17.65 -6.17 -7.72
CA GLY A 377 -16.21 -6.39 -7.55
C GLY A 377 -15.78 -6.44 -6.07
N LEU A 378 -16.28 -5.51 -5.25
CA LEU A 378 -15.97 -5.49 -3.82
C LEU A 378 -16.64 -6.65 -3.06
N LEU A 379 -17.82 -7.10 -3.49
CA LEU A 379 -18.49 -8.26 -2.93
C LEU A 379 -17.67 -9.52 -3.20
N HIS A 380 -17.15 -9.68 -4.43
CA HIS A 380 -16.24 -10.77 -4.76
C HIS A 380 -14.99 -10.76 -3.86
N LEU A 381 -14.38 -9.59 -3.63
CA LEU A 381 -13.23 -9.45 -2.73
C LEU A 381 -13.60 -9.80 -1.27
N LEU A 382 -14.76 -9.36 -0.78
CA LEU A 382 -15.21 -9.69 0.57
C LEU A 382 -15.41 -11.20 0.71
N VAL A 383 -16.07 -11.85 -0.25
CA VAL A 383 -16.30 -13.30 -0.25
C VAL A 383 -14.97 -14.05 -0.25
N ALA A 384 -14.02 -13.66 -1.11
CA ALA A 384 -12.69 -14.27 -1.14
C ALA A 384 -11.96 -14.14 0.21
N GLN A 385 -12.04 -12.96 0.84
CA GLN A 385 -11.42 -12.72 2.15
C GLN A 385 -12.09 -13.51 3.28
N VAL A 386 -13.43 -13.60 3.29
CA VAL A 386 -14.20 -14.41 4.25
C VAL A 386 -13.83 -15.88 4.13
N ILE A 387 -13.66 -16.39 2.92
CA ILE A 387 -13.22 -17.77 2.67
C ILE A 387 -11.78 -17.97 3.19
N ASN A 388 -10.86 -17.08 2.80
CA ASN A 388 -9.46 -17.12 3.24
C ASN A 388 -9.35 -17.11 4.78
N VAL A 389 -10.09 -16.22 5.46
CA VAL A 389 -10.16 -16.18 6.94
C VAL A 389 -10.74 -17.46 7.51
N SER A 390 -11.80 -18.00 6.90
CA SER A 390 -12.44 -19.24 7.34
C SER A 390 -11.53 -20.46 7.27
N HIS A 391 -10.52 -20.45 6.39
CA HIS A 391 -9.48 -21.48 6.30
C HIS A 391 -8.16 -21.09 7.01
N ASN A 392 -8.10 -19.92 7.65
CA ASN A 392 -6.89 -19.31 8.23
C ASN A 392 -5.72 -19.21 7.23
N VAL A 393 -6.03 -18.94 5.97
CA VAL A 393 -5.07 -18.76 4.88
C VAL A 393 -5.02 -17.28 4.51
N THR A 394 -3.84 -16.72 4.33
CA THR A 394 -3.68 -15.39 3.72
C THR A 394 -3.65 -15.47 2.20
N GLU A 395 -4.03 -14.39 1.52
CA GLU A 395 -4.02 -14.32 0.06
C GLU A 395 -2.61 -14.58 -0.53
N ARG A 396 -1.55 -14.20 0.21
CA ARG A 396 -0.16 -14.53 -0.15
C ARG A 396 0.12 -16.03 -0.05
N GLU A 397 -0.32 -16.67 1.03
CA GLU A 397 -0.17 -18.13 1.23
C GLU A 397 -0.96 -18.89 0.17
N ALA A 398 -2.19 -18.46 -0.15
CA ALA A 398 -3.01 -19.05 -1.20
C ALA A 398 -2.34 -18.95 -2.58
N ARG A 399 -1.81 -17.77 -2.93
CA ARG A 399 -1.04 -17.58 -4.18
C ARG A 399 0.24 -18.43 -4.22
N GLY A 400 0.95 -18.53 -3.09
CA GLY A 400 2.13 -19.40 -2.97
C GLY A 400 1.79 -20.87 -3.22
N ALA A 401 0.76 -21.38 -2.52
CA ALA A 401 0.32 -22.77 -2.65
C ALA A 401 -0.16 -23.12 -4.07
N ARG A 402 -0.83 -22.19 -4.77
CA ARG A 402 -1.21 -22.39 -6.18
C ARG A 402 0.01 -22.45 -7.09
N ARG A 403 0.99 -21.55 -6.90
CA ARG A 403 2.21 -21.53 -7.71
C ARG A 403 3.01 -22.82 -7.55
N ASP A 404 3.10 -23.31 -6.32
CA ASP A 404 3.89 -24.48 -5.98
C ASP A 404 3.08 -25.79 -6.16
N ARG A 405 1.84 -25.70 -6.70
CA ARG A 405 0.90 -26.82 -6.95
C ARG A 405 0.59 -27.68 -5.71
N THR A 406 0.69 -27.11 -4.52
CA THR A 406 0.42 -27.77 -3.23
C THR A 406 -0.99 -27.48 -2.69
N ALA A 407 -1.73 -26.57 -3.34
CA ALA A 407 -3.07 -26.18 -2.93
C ALA A 407 -4.09 -27.32 -3.08
N ARG A 408 -4.84 -27.63 -2.01
CA ARG A 408 -6.10 -28.37 -2.13
C ARG A 408 -7.19 -27.37 -2.49
N SER A 409 -7.64 -27.40 -3.74
CA SER A 409 -8.68 -26.51 -4.23
C SER A 409 -10.06 -27.15 -4.14
N ALA A 410 -11.03 -26.45 -3.55
CA ALA A 410 -12.45 -26.86 -3.55
C ALA A 410 -13.32 -25.73 -4.12
N CYS A 411 -14.60 -26.04 -4.41
CA CYS A 411 -15.58 -25.10 -4.97
C CYS A 411 -15.05 -24.37 -6.22
N TRP A 412 -14.78 -25.11 -7.31
CA TRP A 412 -14.26 -24.55 -8.56
C TRP A 412 -12.99 -23.69 -8.41
N GLY A 413 -12.17 -24.00 -7.41
CA GLY A 413 -10.95 -23.25 -7.13
C GLY A 413 -11.18 -21.95 -6.37
N LEU A 414 -12.34 -21.72 -5.77
CA LEU A 414 -12.60 -20.57 -4.89
C LEU A 414 -12.00 -20.77 -3.49
N VAL A 415 -11.94 -22.02 -3.02
CA VAL A 415 -11.37 -22.37 -1.72
C VAL A 415 -9.96 -22.90 -1.91
N VAL A 416 -8.99 -22.34 -1.19
CA VAL A 416 -7.62 -22.85 -1.11
C VAL A 416 -7.34 -23.21 0.34
N ASP A 417 -7.17 -24.51 0.60
CA ASP A 417 -6.75 -24.98 1.91
C ASP A 417 -5.30 -25.46 1.84
N THR A 418 -4.45 -24.90 2.72
CA THR A 418 -3.07 -25.35 2.90
C THR A 418 -2.96 -26.42 3.99
N GLY A 419 -3.96 -26.56 4.86
CA GLY A 419 -3.99 -27.51 5.97
C GLY A 419 -3.01 -27.20 7.12
N VAL A 420 -2.19 -26.15 7.02
CA VAL A 420 -1.10 -25.88 7.98
C VAL A 420 -1.59 -25.14 9.23
N TYR A 421 -2.48 -24.15 9.06
CA TYR A 421 -2.91 -23.25 10.13
C TYR A 421 -4.40 -23.38 10.49
N SER A 422 -5.15 -24.24 9.78
CA SER A 422 -6.59 -24.37 9.97
C SER A 422 -6.93 -25.13 11.26
N ARG A 423 -7.81 -24.56 12.08
CA ARG A 423 -8.31 -25.10 13.36
C ARG A 423 -9.83 -25.30 13.35
N GLY A 424 -10.41 -25.47 12.16
CA GLY A 424 -11.85 -25.46 11.95
C GLY A 424 -12.44 -24.04 11.92
N PHE A 425 -13.65 -23.90 11.36
CA PHE A 425 -14.28 -22.60 11.09
C PHE A 425 -14.29 -21.68 12.33
N SER A 426 -14.88 -22.13 13.44
CA SER A 426 -14.99 -21.31 14.66
C SER A 426 -13.63 -20.99 15.28
N GLY A 427 -12.69 -21.92 15.25
CA GLY A 427 -11.33 -21.71 15.76
C GLY A 427 -10.56 -20.66 14.94
N ASN A 428 -10.71 -20.71 13.62
CA ASN A 428 -10.09 -19.76 12.69
C ASN A 428 -10.64 -18.34 12.88
N TRP A 429 -11.96 -18.20 13.01
CA TRP A 429 -12.60 -16.92 13.28
C TRP A 429 -12.26 -16.37 14.67
N ALA A 430 -12.22 -17.21 15.71
CA ALA A 430 -11.80 -16.80 17.05
C ALA A 430 -10.34 -16.30 17.04
N GLU A 431 -9.43 -17.00 16.37
CA GLU A 431 -8.05 -16.56 16.21
C GLU A 431 -7.96 -15.23 15.48
N PHE A 432 -8.68 -15.09 14.35
CA PHE A 432 -8.74 -13.86 13.56
C PHE A 432 -9.24 -12.68 14.41
N MET A 433 -10.30 -12.89 15.20
CA MET A 433 -10.89 -11.91 16.12
C MET A 433 -10.05 -11.68 17.39
N ALA A 434 -8.98 -12.44 17.64
CA ALA A 434 -8.00 -12.19 18.71
C ALA A 434 -6.61 -11.65 18.25
N MET A 435 -6.26 -11.72 16.95
CA MET A 435 -5.00 -11.18 16.38
C MET A 435 -4.55 -9.75 16.77
N GLY A 436 -5.48 -8.80 16.97
CA GLY A 436 -5.17 -7.40 17.31
C GLY A 436 -4.64 -7.21 18.73
N ASP A 437 -4.95 -8.15 19.63
CA ASP A 437 -4.61 -8.06 21.05
C ASP A 437 -3.21 -8.65 21.36
N LYS A 438 -2.61 -9.35 20.38
CA LYS A 438 -1.32 -10.04 20.50
C LYS A 438 -0.11 -9.18 20.11
N ARG A 439 -0.11 -7.87 20.39
CA ARG A 439 1.16 -7.12 20.39
C ARG A 439 1.92 -7.53 21.65
N SER A 440 3.13 -8.06 21.52
CA SER A 440 3.98 -8.25 22.69
C SER A 440 4.19 -6.88 23.36
N PRO A 441 4.20 -6.79 24.71
CA PRO A 441 4.41 -5.54 25.43
C PRO A 441 5.68 -4.77 24.99
N THR A 442 6.65 -5.46 24.40
CA THR A 442 7.90 -4.94 23.85
C THR A 442 7.80 -4.19 22.52
N ASP A 443 6.63 -4.19 21.85
CA ASP A 443 6.40 -3.50 20.56
C ASP A 443 5.59 -2.19 20.71
N ARG A 444 5.40 -1.68 21.94
CA ARG A 444 4.91 -0.31 22.12
C ARG A 444 6.10 0.65 21.89
N PRO A 445 6.01 1.60 20.95
CA PRO A 445 6.86 2.78 21.07
C PRO A 445 6.36 3.51 22.31
N ASP A 446 7.03 3.29 23.44
CA ASP A 446 6.73 4.02 24.65
C ASP A 446 6.91 5.51 24.37
N LEU A 447 5.77 6.19 24.41
CA LEU A 447 5.60 7.63 24.50
C LEU A 447 6.15 8.18 25.85
N VAL A 448 7.20 7.56 26.39
CA VAL A 448 7.81 7.86 27.70
C VAL A 448 9.21 8.45 27.52
N ALA A 449 9.83 8.34 26.33
CA ALA A 449 11.13 8.95 26.05
C ALA A 449 11.08 10.47 25.81
N LEU A 450 9.90 11.10 25.77
CA LEU A 450 9.74 12.56 25.63
C LEU A 450 9.47 13.30 26.95
N VAL A 451 9.26 12.59 28.06
CA VAL A 451 9.05 13.22 29.40
C VAL A 451 10.30 13.07 30.29
N GLY A 452 11.23 12.19 29.93
CA GLY A 452 12.47 11.96 30.69
C GLY A 452 13.65 12.87 30.31
N ALA A 453 13.55 13.65 29.24
CA ALA A 453 14.62 14.57 28.82
C ALA A 453 14.51 15.95 29.48
N ASP A 454 13.29 16.43 29.77
CA ASP A 454 13.08 17.75 30.41
C ASP A 454 13.51 17.79 31.89
N LYS A 455 13.71 16.63 32.55
CA LYS A 455 14.12 16.59 33.97
C LYS A 455 15.62 16.49 34.20
N LEU A 456 16.43 16.42 33.15
CA LEU A 456 17.89 16.34 33.26
C LEU A 456 18.60 17.67 32.91
N GLU A 457 17.93 18.61 32.23
CA GLU A 457 18.48 19.95 31.98
C GLU A 457 18.28 20.94 33.14
N GLU A 458 17.37 20.68 34.09
CA GLU A 458 17.14 21.55 35.26
C GLU A 458 18.09 21.26 36.45
N ARG A 459 19.02 20.31 36.32
CA ARG A 459 19.93 19.90 37.43
C ARG A 459 21.41 20.19 37.19
N GLU A 460 21.74 20.92 36.12
CA GLU A 460 23.10 21.41 35.84
C GLU A 460 23.23 22.95 35.93
N SER A 461 22.24 23.64 36.52
CA SER A 461 22.25 25.09 36.72
C SER A 461 21.90 25.54 38.15
N GLU A 462 22.39 24.83 39.17
CA GLU A 462 22.52 25.33 40.55
C GLU A 462 23.90 25.00 41.13
#